data_AF-A0A2E9WTN6-F1
#
_entry.id   AF-A0A2E9WTN6-F1
#
_cell.length_a   1.000
_cell.length_b   1.000
_cell.length_c   1.000
_cell.angle_alpha   90.00
_cell.angle_beta   90.00
_cell.angle_gamma   90.00
#
_symmetry.space_group_name_H-M   'P 1'
#
loop_
_entity.id
_entity.type
_entity.pdbx_description
1 polymer ?
#
loop_
_entity_poly.entity_id
_entity_poly.type
_entity_poly.pdbx_seq_one_letter_code
_entity_poly.pdbx_strand_id
1 'polypeptide(L)'
;MGGAAMMNQVRFGRQSAIRIFAQEYSDANLPLEGVGEYAPSFIITKLGAKVNRALFGGVIDRFERREGDNGPTYSGHLRDATGGVHRFQIAPFQPELHADAEELLARFESGDRFLMMMVGRARWFESDDGGIFTSFRAEEFTT
;
A
#
# COMPACT_ATOMS: atom_id res chain seq x y z
N MET A 1 -41.79 12.96 -23.21
CA MET A 1 -40.46 12.74 -23.82
C MET A 1 -39.39 13.14 -22.81
N GLY A 2 -38.45 12.24 -22.52
CA GLY A 2 -37.07 12.54 -22.10
C GLY A 2 -36.85 13.32 -20.81
N GLY A 3 -37.12 12.73 -19.65
CA GLY A 3 -36.47 13.16 -18.41
C GLY A 3 -35.01 12.70 -18.45
N ALA A 4 -34.08 13.62 -18.72
CA ALA A 4 -32.66 13.36 -18.57
C ALA A 4 -32.40 13.09 -17.08
N ALA A 5 -32.31 11.82 -16.71
CA ALA A 5 -31.81 11.41 -15.40
C ALA A 5 -30.39 11.97 -15.28
N MET A 6 -30.23 13.01 -14.45
CA MET A 6 -28.91 13.50 -14.07
C MET A 6 -28.18 12.32 -13.43
N MET A 7 -27.18 11.78 -14.13
CA MET A 7 -26.24 10.83 -13.55
C MET A 7 -25.58 11.54 -12.38
N ASN A 8 -26.08 11.23 -11.19
CA ASN A 8 -25.51 11.69 -9.94
C ASN A 8 -24.05 11.21 -9.93
N GLN A 9 -23.10 12.12 -10.17
CA GLN A 9 -21.68 11.81 -10.00
C GLN A 9 -21.52 11.38 -8.55
N VAL A 10 -21.46 10.07 -8.32
CA VAL A 10 -21.18 9.52 -6.99
C VAL A 10 -19.81 10.06 -6.60
N ARG A 11 -19.79 11.05 -5.71
CA ARG A 11 -18.55 11.57 -5.14
C ARG A 11 -18.00 10.48 -4.23
N PHE A 12 -17.08 9.67 -4.76
CA PHE A 12 -16.34 8.71 -3.95
C PHE A 12 -15.43 9.48 -2.99
N GLY A 13 -15.77 9.48 -1.70
CA GLY A 13 -14.91 10.02 -0.66
C GLY A 13 -13.65 9.17 -0.48
N ARG A 14 -12.51 9.81 -0.20
CA ARG A 14 -11.27 9.10 0.15
C ARG A 14 -11.48 8.28 1.42
N GLN A 15 -11.13 7.00 1.41
CA GLN A 15 -11.19 6.15 2.60
C GLN A 15 -10.18 6.66 3.65
N SER A 16 -10.60 6.77 4.90
CA SER A 16 -9.68 6.92 6.04
C SER A 16 -8.74 5.70 6.11
N ALA A 17 -7.52 5.90 6.59
CA ALA A 17 -6.57 4.81 6.72
C ALA A 17 -7.06 3.81 7.78
N ILE A 18 -7.43 2.59 7.35
CA ILE A 18 -7.86 1.54 8.28
C ILE A 18 -6.63 0.90 8.94
N ARG A 19 -6.72 0.52 10.20
CA ARG A 19 -5.65 -0.22 10.88
C ARG A 19 -5.73 -1.67 10.45
N ILE A 20 -4.60 -2.26 10.07
CA ILE A 20 -4.58 -3.65 9.62
C ILE A 20 -3.28 -4.34 10.00
N PHE A 21 -3.38 -5.60 10.40
CA PHE A 21 -2.22 -6.46 10.63
C PHE A 21 -1.75 -7.12 9.33
N ALA A 22 -0.47 -7.44 9.27
CA ALA A 22 0.19 -8.02 8.12
C ALA A 22 -0.41 -9.38 7.76
N GLN A 23 -0.63 -10.24 8.76
CA GLN A 23 -1.22 -11.56 8.56
C GLN A 23 -2.64 -11.47 7.97
N GLU A 24 -3.45 -10.49 8.38
CA GLU A 24 -4.78 -10.31 7.80
C GLU A 24 -4.69 -9.81 6.35
N TYR A 25 -3.84 -8.81 6.10
CA TYR A 25 -3.72 -8.20 4.78
C TYR A 25 -3.10 -9.14 3.75
N SER A 26 -2.06 -9.90 4.12
CA SER A 26 -1.38 -10.84 3.22
C SER A 26 -2.27 -11.97 2.73
N ASP A 27 -3.31 -12.27 3.51
CA ASP A 27 -4.30 -13.30 3.22
C ASP A 27 -5.50 -12.79 2.41
N ALA A 28 -5.55 -11.48 2.11
CA ALA A 28 -6.63 -10.88 1.34
C ALA A 28 -6.56 -11.34 -0.12
N ASN A 29 -7.71 -11.79 -0.65
CA ASN A 29 -7.78 -12.49 -1.94
C ASN A 29 -9.03 -12.13 -2.75
N LEU A 30 -9.74 -11.07 -2.39
CA LEU A 30 -10.94 -10.64 -3.12
C LEU A 30 -10.76 -9.19 -3.58
N PRO A 31 -10.19 -8.97 -4.77
CA PRO A 31 -10.15 -7.67 -5.40
C PRO A 31 -11.58 -7.21 -5.71
N LEU A 32 -11.86 -5.95 -5.41
CA LEU A 32 -13.11 -5.29 -5.73
C LEU A 32 -12.78 -4.01 -6.47
N GLU A 33 -12.79 -4.08 -7.80
CA GLU A 33 -12.56 -2.93 -8.66
C GLU A 33 -13.80 -2.05 -8.76
N GLY A 34 -13.58 -0.74 -8.69
CA GLY A 34 -14.64 0.23 -8.92
C GLY A 34 -15.01 0.29 -10.41
N VAL A 35 -16.28 0.56 -10.71
CA VAL A 35 -16.75 0.76 -12.09
C VAL A 35 -16.75 2.25 -12.43
N GLY A 36 -15.93 2.64 -13.41
CA GLY A 36 -15.79 4.02 -13.91
C GLY A 36 -14.38 4.58 -13.71
N GLU A 37 -14.06 5.64 -14.46
CA GLU A 37 -12.70 6.22 -14.59
C GLU A 37 -12.07 6.64 -13.24
N TYR A 38 -12.89 7.04 -12.26
CA TYR A 38 -12.45 7.51 -10.94
C TYR A 38 -12.92 6.61 -9.80
N ALA A 39 -13.44 5.44 -10.10
CA ALA A 39 -13.99 4.56 -9.10
C ALA A 39 -12.85 3.89 -8.31
N PRO A 40 -12.84 3.97 -6.97
CA PRO A 40 -11.78 3.40 -6.16
C PRO A 40 -11.84 1.88 -6.19
N SER A 41 -10.67 1.25 -6.25
CA SER A 41 -10.55 -0.20 -6.12
C SER A 41 -10.11 -0.59 -4.71
N PHE A 42 -10.55 -1.74 -4.24
CA PHE A 42 -10.30 -2.25 -2.90
C PHE A 42 -9.85 -3.69 -2.98
N ILE A 43 -9.22 -4.17 -1.92
CA ILE A 43 -9.09 -5.60 -1.65
C ILE A 43 -9.84 -5.93 -0.36
N ILE A 44 -10.56 -7.04 -0.34
CA ILE A 44 -11.34 -7.49 0.80
C ILE A 44 -10.54 -8.57 1.54
N THR A 45 -10.33 -8.38 2.85
CA THR A 45 -9.69 -9.37 3.72
C THR A 45 -10.65 -10.52 4.01
N LYS A 46 -10.12 -11.67 4.45
CA LYS A 46 -10.96 -12.81 4.87
C LYS A 46 -11.93 -12.47 6.02
N LEU A 47 -11.60 -11.47 6.84
CA LEU A 47 -12.46 -10.96 7.91
C LEU A 47 -13.48 -9.93 7.43
N GLY A 48 -13.48 -9.59 6.14
CA GLY A 48 -14.43 -8.67 5.52
C GLY A 48 -14.01 -7.21 5.52
N ALA A 49 -12.79 -6.87 5.93
CA ALA A 49 -12.30 -5.51 5.86
C ALA A 49 -12.09 -5.10 4.39
N LYS A 50 -12.71 -4.00 3.98
CA LYS A 50 -12.57 -3.44 2.63
C LYS A 50 -11.44 -2.42 2.60
N VAL A 51 -10.32 -2.75 1.96
CA VAL A 51 -9.05 -2.00 2.08
C VAL A 51 -8.71 -1.29 0.78
N ASN A 52 -8.67 0.05 0.80
CA ASN A 52 -8.03 0.88 -0.23
C ASN A 52 -6.85 1.68 0.36
N ARG A 53 -6.97 2.12 1.61
CA ARG A 53 -5.94 2.86 2.34
C ARG A 53 -5.80 2.30 3.75
N ALA A 54 -4.57 2.02 4.18
CA ALA A 54 -4.31 1.44 5.49
C ALA A 54 -3.23 2.20 6.26
N LEU A 55 -3.35 2.18 7.58
CA LEU A 55 -2.31 2.49 8.55
C LEU A 55 -1.77 1.16 9.08
N PHE A 56 -0.48 0.94 8.94
CA PHE A 56 0.20 -0.27 9.38
C PHE A 56 1.57 0.07 9.95
N GLY A 57 2.17 -0.87 10.66
CA GLY A 57 3.49 -0.65 11.24
C GLY A 57 4.16 -1.93 11.67
N GLY A 58 5.43 -1.82 11.98
CA GLY A 58 6.28 -2.94 12.33
C GLY A 58 7.76 -2.56 12.37
N VAL A 59 8.60 -3.53 12.66
CA VAL A 59 10.06 -3.36 12.55
C VAL A 59 10.46 -3.53 11.10
N ILE A 60 11.32 -2.64 10.59
CA ILE A 60 11.88 -2.76 9.24
C ILE A 60 12.75 -4.03 9.14
N ASP A 61 12.39 -4.92 8.22
CA ASP A 61 13.05 -6.22 8.02
C ASP A 61 13.87 -6.26 6.71
N ARG A 62 13.41 -5.51 5.71
CA ARG A 62 14.09 -5.34 4.42
C ARG A 62 13.86 -3.93 3.91
N PHE A 63 14.88 -3.29 3.39
CA PHE A 63 14.74 -2.04 2.64
C PHE A 63 15.75 -2.02 1.49
N GLU A 64 15.26 -1.77 0.28
CA GLU A 64 16.06 -1.81 -0.94
C GLU A 64 15.73 -0.64 -1.84
N ARG A 65 16.77 -0.15 -2.51
CA ARG A 65 16.68 0.84 -3.58
C ARG A 65 17.03 0.19 -4.91
N ARG A 66 16.27 0.53 -5.95
CA ARG A 66 16.54 0.11 -7.33
C ARG A 66 16.53 1.31 -8.24
N GLU A 67 17.55 1.42 -9.07
CA GLU A 67 17.61 2.40 -10.15
C GLU A 67 16.75 1.93 -11.33
N GLY A 68 16.11 2.88 -11.99
CA GLY A 68 15.38 2.64 -13.22
C GLY A 68 15.31 3.90 -14.07
N ASP A 69 14.87 3.76 -15.32
CA ASP A 69 14.88 4.85 -16.31
C ASP A 69 14.08 6.09 -15.86
N ASN A 70 13.08 5.89 -15.01
CA ASN A 70 12.20 6.96 -14.50
C ASN A 70 12.61 7.48 -13.11
N GLY A 71 13.78 7.07 -12.60
CA GLY A 71 14.27 7.40 -11.26
C GLY A 71 14.19 6.24 -10.26
N PRO A 72 14.63 6.47 -9.01
CA PRO A 72 14.77 5.41 -8.03
C PRO A 72 13.42 4.92 -7.51
N THR A 73 13.36 3.62 -7.25
CA THR A 73 12.27 2.96 -6.55
C THR A 73 12.78 2.38 -5.24
N TYR A 74 12.00 2.52 -4.17
CA TYR A 74 12.31 1.90 -2.89
C TYR A 74 11.27 0.84 -2.58
N SER A 75 11.70 -0.29 -2.03
CA SER A 75 10.79 -1.35 -1.58
C SER A 75 11.25 -1.90 -0.24
N GLY A 76 10.31 -2.20 0.64
CA GLY A 76 10.64 -2.70 1.95
C GLY A 76 9.57 -3.56 2.59
N HIS A 77 9.95 -4.18 3.70
CA HIS A 77 9.16 -5.10 4.49
C HIS A 77 9.08 -4.60 5.93
N LEU A 78 7.86 -4.40 6.45
CA LEU A 78 7.63 -4.18 7.88
C LEU A 78 7.06 -5.45 8.50
N ARG A 79 7.72 -5.98 9.53
CA ARG A 79 7.24 -7.13 10.30
C ARG A 79 6.49 -6.66 11.53
N ASP A 80 5.24 -7.06 11.67
CA ASP A 80 4.39 -6.67 12.79
C ASP A 80 4.38 -7.73 13.91
N ALA A 81 3.61 -7.47 14.97
CA ALA A 81 3.49 -8.36 16.14
C ALA A 81 2.80 -9.70 15.83
N THR A 82 2.14 -9.86 14.68
CA THR A 82 1.56 -11.13 14.23
C THR A 82 2.63 -12.07 13.64
N GLY A 83 3.83 -11.55 13.39
CA GLY A 83 4.89 -12.24 12.66
C GLY A 83 4.74 -12.16 11.14
N GLY A 84 3.64 -11.60 10.64
CA GLY A 84 3.41 -11.32 9.23
C GLY A 84 4.27 -10.16 8.70
N VAL A 85 4.28 -10.00 7.37
CA VAL A 85 5.06 -8.96 6.69
C VAL A 85 4.17 -8.07 5.81
N HIS A 86 4.16 -6.76 6.10
CA HIS A 86 3.67 -5.74 5.18
C HIS A 86 4.74 -5.43 4.14
N ARG A 87 4.41 -5.58 2.86
CA ARG A 87 5.27 -5.19 1.74
C ARG A 87 4.87 -3.80 1.27
N PHE A 88 5.84 -2.90 1.13
CA PHE A 88 5.58 -1.56 0.63
C PHE A 88 6.55 -1.15 -0.49
N GLN A 89 6.13 -0.17 -1.29
CA GLN A 89 6.92 0.45 -2.34
C GLN A 89 6.71 1.97 -2.36
N ILE A 90 7.81 2.71 -2.58
CA ILE A 90 7.84 4.12 -2.94
C ILE A 90 8.21 4.21 -4.41
N ALA A 91 7.33 4.78 -5.23
CA ALA A 91 7.53 4.84 -6.67
C ALA A 91 8.41 6.03 -7.09
N PRO A 92 8.98 6.01 -8.31
CA PRO A 92 9.84 7.10 -8.80
C PRO A 92 9.15 8.47 -8.87
N PHE A 93 7.84 8.48 -9.14
CA PHE A 93 7.03 9.70 -9.24
C PHE A 93 6.56 10.24 -7.87
N GLN A 94 7.13 9.77 -6.76
CA GLN A 94 6.86 10.28 -5.40
C GLN A 94 8.11 10.97 -4.81
N PRO A 95 8.67 11.98 -5.49
CA PRO A 95 9.94 12.61 -5.07
C PRO A 95 9.87 13.21 -3.67
N GLU A 96 8.68 13.58 -3.20
CA GLU A 96 8.45 14.09 -1.85
C GLU A 96 8.79 13.10 -0.75
N LEU A 97 8.80 11.79 -1.06
CA LEU A 97 9.14 10.73 -0.11
C LEU A 97 10.60 10.25 -0.22
N HIS A 98 11.35 10.69 -1.25
CA HIS A 98 12.65 10.11 -1.57
C HIS A 98 13.73 10.52 -0.57
N ALA A 99 13.74 11.77 -0.10
CA ALA A 99 14.74 12.23 0.87
C ALA A 99 14.65 11.42 2.17
N ASP A 100 13.44 11.26 2.71
CA ASP A 100 13.19 10.45 3.90
C ASP A 100 13.51 8.97 3.65
N ALA A 101 13.19 8.45 2.46
CA ALA A 101 13.51 7.07 2.09
C ALA A 101 15.02 6.80 2.06
N GLU A 102 15.83 7.72 1.52
CA GLU A 102 17.29 7.62 1.47
C GLU A 102 17.91 7.66 2.87
N GLU A 103 17.42 8.56 3.75
CA GLU A 103 17.88 8.62 5.14
C GLU A 103 17.60 7.30 5.87
N LEU A 104 16.37 6.78 5.73
CA LEU A 104 15.98 5.52 6.35
C LEU A 104 16.73 4.32 5.76
N LEU A 105 17.05 4.36 4.47
CA LEU A 105 17.85 3.32 3.82
C LEU A 105 19.27 3.31 4.37
N ALA A 106 19.92 4.47 4.49
CA ALA A 106 21.26 4.58 5.05
C ALA A 106 21.33 4.04 6.50
N ARG A 107 20.31 4.34 7.32
CA ARG A 107 20.16 3.76 8.67
C ARG A 107 19.97 2.24 8.62
N PHE A 108 19.13 1.74 7.71
CA PHE A 108 18.93 0.30 7.57
C PHE A 108 20.21 -0.43 7.15
N GLU A 109 21.00 0.16 6.24
CA GLU A 109 22.27 -0.37 5.74
C GLU A 109 23.40 -0.31 6.77
N SER A 110 23.37 0.63 7.72
CA SER A 110 24.30 0.66 8.87
C SER A 110 24.04 -0.44 9.91
N GLY A 111 22.94 -1.19 9.75
CA GLY A 111 22.54 -2.28 10.64
C GLY A 111 21.40 -1.95 11.59
N ASP A 112 20.90 -0.70 11.59
CA ASP A 112 19.80 -0.32 12.48
C ASP A 112 18.51 -1.04 12.09
N ARG A 113 17.75 -1.43 13.12
CA ARG A 113 16.40 -1.96 13.00
C ARG A 113 15.50 -1.14 13.90
N PHE A 114 14.52 -0.48 13.31
CA PHE A 114 13.65 0.47 13.98
C PHE A 114 12.19 0.21 13.64
N LEU A 115 11.32 0.68 14.53
CA LEU A 115 9.88 0.66 14.29
C LEU A 115 9.55 1.71 13.22
N MET A 116 8.57 1.38 12.39
CA MET A 116 8.02 2.28 11.41
C MET A 116 6.50 2.20 11.44
N MET A 117 5.86 3.35 11.27
CA MET A 117 4.44 3.46 10.95
C MET A 117 4.29 4.00 9.54
N MET A 118 3.32 3.48 8.79
CA MET A 118 3.12 3.85 7.40
C MET A 118 1.63 3.96 7.07
N VAL A 119 1.30 4.97 6.29
CA VAL A 119 0.05 5.03 5.55
C VAL A 119 0.33 4.65 4.10
N GLY A 120 -0.43 3.69 3.57
CA GLY A 120 -0.25 3.24 2.20
C GLY A 120 -1.56 2.93 1.49
N ARG A 121 -1.55 3.02 0.16
CA ARG A 121 -2.64 2.55 -0.70
C ARG A 121 -2.46 1.09 -1.05
N ALA A 122 -3.53 0.33 -0.92
CA ALA A 122 -3.56 -1.06 -1.27
C ALA A 122 -3.20 -1.24 -2.75
N ARG A 123 -2.35 -2.23 -3.02
CA ARG A 123 -1.97 -2.71 -4.33
C ARG A 123 -2.02 -4.22 -4.30
N TRP A 124 -2.39 -4.82 -5.42
CA TRP A 124 -2.27 -6.25 -5.62
C TRP A 124 -1.78 -6.53 -7.03
N PHE A 125 -1.21 -7.71 -7.17
CA PHE A 125 -0.88 -8.33 -8.43
C PHE A 125 -1.50 -9.73 -8.43
N GLU A 126 -2.15 -10.07 -9.54
CA GLU A 126 -2.69 -11.40 -9.77
C GLU A 126 -1.70 -12.14 -10.69
N SER A 127 -1.21 -13.30 -10.24
CA SER A 127 -0.34 -14.16 -11.03
C SER A 127 -1.13 -15.04 -11.99
N ASP A 128 -0.45 -15.60 -12.99
CA ASP A 128 -1.06 -16.43 -14.03
C ASP A 128 -1.77 -17.69 -13.48
N ASP A 129 -1.40 -18.14 -12.28
CA ASP A 129 -2.02 -19.26 -11.55
C ASP A 129 -3.20 -18.83 -10.65
N GLY A 130 -3.60 -17.56 -10.70
CA GLY A 130 -4.70 -17.00 -9.89
C GLY A 130 -4.29 -16.60 -8.47
N GLY A 131 -3.00 -16.63 -8.14
CA GLY A 131 -2.48 -16.16 -6.86
C GLY A 131 -2.60 -14.64 -6.71
N ILE A 132 -3.04 -14.17 -5.55
CA ILE A 132 -3.14 -12.73 -5.26
C ILE A 132 -2.03 -12.34 -4.30
N PHE A 133 -1.19 -11.40 -4.72
CA PHE A 133 -0.10 -10.86 -3.93
C PHE A 133 -0.36 -9.41 -3.58
N THR A 134 -0.48 -9.13 -2.29
CA THR A 134 -0.81 -7.81 -1.78
C THR A 134 0.42 -7.01 -1.36
N SER A 135 0.41 -5.72 -1.63
CA SER A 135 1.41 -4.74 -1.17
C SER A 135 0.77 -3.39 -0.91
N PHE A 136 1.56 -2.44 -0.42
CA PHE A 136 1.17 -1.05 -0.27
C PHE A 136 2.06 -0.15 -1.12
N ARG A 137 1.45 0.81 -1.82
CA ARG A 137 2.18 2.00 -2.27
C ARG A 137 2.20 2.98 -1.10
N ALA A 138 3.37 3.39 -0.65
CA ALA A 138 3.50 4.34 0.45
C ALA A 138 2.85 5.68 0.11
N GLU A 139 2.20 6.31 1.08
CA GLU A 139 1.73 7.69 1.01
C GLU A 139 2.43 8.57 2.04
N GLU A 140 2.74 8.02 3.23
CA GLU A 140 3.36 8.73 4.35
C GLU A 140 3.99 7.69 5.29
N PHE A 141 5.11 8.00 5.94
CA PHE A 141 5.72 7.11 6.94
C PHE A 141 6.52 7.89 7.98
N THR A 142 6.73 7.29 9.14
CA THR A 142 7.51 7.84 10.26
C THR A 142 8.14 6.71 11.08
N THR A 143 9.18 7.01 11.87
CA THR A 143 9.94 6.05 12.70
C THR A 143 9.85 6.39 14.18
#